data_AF-A0A919HUM7-F1
#
_entry.id   AF-A0A919HUM7-F1
#
_cell.length_a   1.000
_cell.length_b   1.000
_cell.length_c   1.000
_cell.angle_alpha   90.00
_cell.angle_beta   90.00
_cell.angle_gamma   90.00
#
_symmetry.space_group_name_H-M   'P 1'
#
loop_
_entity.id
_entity.type
_entity.pdbx_description
1 polymer ?
#
loop_
_entity_poly.entity_id
_entity_poly.type
_entity_poly.pdbx_seq_one_letter_code
_entity_poly.pdbx_strand_id
1 'polypeptide(L)' 'MRIKLAPDGLLLNIQSEGGDPALCQAALAAARQAKFPKPPSQAVYEVFKNAPLDFKPQ' A
#
# COMPACT_ATOMS: atom_id res chain seq x y z
N MET A 1 -7.16 1.83 3.83
CA MET A 1 -6.33 2.84 3.11
C MET A 1 -5.99 2.29 1.74
N ARG A 2 -5.49 3.08 0.79
CA ARG A 2 -5.26 2.61 -0.58
C ARG A 2 -3.89 3.00 -1.11
N ILE A 3 -3.23 2.03 -1.77
CA ILE A 3 -1.91 2.17 -2.37
C ILE A 3 -1.99 2.21 -3.89
N LYS A 4 -1.00 2.83 -4.53
CA LYS A 4 -0.71 2.68 -5.96
C LYS A 4 0.70 2.14 -6.13
N LEU A 5 0.84 1.05 -6.89
CA LEU A 5 2.11 0.41 -7.16
C LEU A 5 2.49 0.55 -8.63
N ALA A 6 3.78 0.70 -8.90
CA ALA A 6 4.35 0.54 -10.23
C ALA A 6 4.60 -0.95 -10.54
N PRO A 7 4.78 -1.34 -11.83
CA PRO A 7 5.04 -2.73 -12.22
C PRO A 7 6.33 -3.35 -11.65
N ASP A 8 7.26 -2.52 -11.17
CA ASP A 8 8.52 -2.94 -10.54
C ASP A 8 8.39 -3.13 -9.01
N GLY A 9 7.22 -2.84 -8.44
CA GLY A 9 6.97 -2.88 -7.00
C GLY A 9 7.19 -1.54 -6.30
N LEU A 10 7.55 -0.45 -6.99
CA LEU A 10 7.68 0.86 -6.33
C LEU A 10 6.31 1.38 -5.85
N LEU A 11 6.25 1.83 -4.58
CA LEU A 11 5.09 2.55 -4.06
C LEU A 11 5.04 3.96 -4.65
N LEU A 12 4.06 4.19 -5.53
CA LEU A 12 3.83 5.50 -6.16
C LEU A 12 3.04 6.44 -5.26
N ASN A 13 2.06 5.90 -4.54
CA ASN A 13 1.19 6.69 -3.68
C ASN A 13 0.55 5.84 -2.59
N ILE A 14 0.23 6.46 -1.46
CA ILE A 14 -0.61 5.89 -0.41
C ILE A 14 -1.48 6.98 0.20
N GLN A 15 -2.77 6.68 0.41
CA GLN A 15 -3.74 7.60 0.98
C GLN A 15 -4.62 6.90 2.01
N SER A 16 -4.92 7.60 3.10
CA SER A 16 -5.94 7.14 4.05
C SER A 16 -7.33 7.29 3.43
N GLU A 17 -8.17 6.28 3.62
CA GLU A 17 -9.59 6.29 3.20
C GLU A 17 -10.53 6.37 4.41
N GLY A 18 -9.98 6.54 5.63
CA GLY A 18 -10.72 6.54 6.89
C GLY A 18 -10.07 5.67 7.96
N GLY A 19 -10.55 5.80 9.20
CA GLY A 19 -10.03 5.11 10.39
C GLY A 19 -9.57 6.09 11.47
N ASP A 20 -8.90 5.56 12.49
CA ASP A 20 -8.28 6.35 13.55
C ASP A 20 -7.13 7.21 12.98
N PRO A 21 -7.11 8.54 13.20
CA PRO A 21 -6.10 9.43 12.62
C PRO A 21 -4.66 9.06 12.99
N ALA A 22 -4.41 8.67 14.24
CA ALA A 22 -3.06 8.35 14.71
C ALA A 22 -2.57 7.04 14.08
N LEU A 23 -3.42 6.02 14.03
CA LEU A 23 -3.14 4.75 13.34
C LEU A 23 -2.91 4.98 11.85
N CYS A 24 -3.75 5.79 11.19
CA CYS A 24 -3.56 6.12 9.78
C CYS A 24 -2.21 6.79 9.54
N GLN A 25 -1.80 7.73 10.39
CA GLN A 25 -0.51 8.42 10.25
C GLN A 25 0.67 7.45 10.41
N ALA A 26 0.62 6.57 11.41
CA ALA A 26 1.64 5.55 11.63
C ALA A 26 1.73 4.57 10.44
N ALA A 27 0.58 4.11 9.94
CA ALA A 27 0.51 3.22 8.80
C ALA A 27 1.00 3.85 7.48
N LEU A 28 0.68 5.14 7.25
CA LEU A 28 1.23 5.89 6.11
C LEU A 28 2.76 5.98 6.17
N ALA A 29 3.31 6.25 7.35
CA ALA A 29 4.75 6.29 7.56
C ALA A 29 5.40 4.92 7.33
N ALA A 30 4.82 3.85 7.88
CA ALA A 30 5.31 2.48 7.72
C ALA A 30 5.28 2.03 6.25
N ALA A 31 4.17 2.28 5.53
CA ALA A 31 4.05 1.90 4.14
C ALA A 31 5.05 2.61 3.23
N ARG A 32 5.38 3.88 3.51
CA ARG A 32 6.41 4.64 2.77
C ARG A 32 7.82 4.08 2.96
N GLN A 33 8.07 3.40 4.08
CA GLN A 33 9.35 2.75 4.37
C GLN A 33 9.40 1.29 3.90
N ALA A 34 8.24 0.71 3.58
CA ALA A 34 8.13 -0.67 3.16
C ALA A 34 8.75 -0.90 1.77
N LYS A 35 9.42 -2.04 1.61
CA LYS A 35 9.92 -2.51 0.33
C LYS A 35 8.91 -3.52 -0.23
N PHE A 36 8.07 -3.08 -1.15
CA PHE A 36 7.15 -3.96 -1.85
C PHE A 36 7.93 -4.75 -2.91
N PRO A 37 7.76 -6.08 -2.98
CA PRO A 37 8.41 -6.88 -4.01
C PRO A 37 7.79 -6.59 -5.37
N LYS A 38 8.58 -6.78 -6.43
CA LYS A 38 8.07 -6.80 -7.80
C LYS A 38 6.97 -7.88 -7.91
N PRO A 39 5.79 -7.58 -8.47
CA PRO A 39 4.76 -8.58 -8.71
C PRO A 39 5.29 -9.74 -9.57
N PRO A 40 4.93 -11.00 -9.27
CA PRO A 40 5.46 -12.17 -9.97
C PRO A 40 4.90 -12.34 -11.40
N SER A 41 3.83 -11.63 -11.76
CA SER A 41 3.25 -11.62 -13.09
C SER A 41 2.44 -10.35 -13.36
N GLN A 42 2.14 -10.07 -14.63
CA GLN A 42 1.26 -8.96 -15.01
C GLN A 42 -0.14 -9.13 -14.40
N ALA A 43 -0.68 -10.36 -14.39
CA ALA A 43 -2.00 -10.62 -13.81
C ALA A 43 -2.06 -10.24 -12.32
N VAL A 44 -1.00 -10.54 -11.56
CA VAL A 44 -0.91 -10.14 -10.15
C VAL A 44 -0.75 -8.61 -10.04
N TYR A 45 0.07 -8.00 -10.87
CA TYR A 45 0.19 -6.53 -10.89
C TYR A 45 -1.15 -5.83 -11.15
N GLU A 46 -1.95 -6.28 -12.12
CA GLU A 46 -3.24 -5.67 -12.44
C GLU A 46 -4.22 -5.68 -11.25
N VAL A 47 -4.16 -6.71 -10.40
CA VAL A 47 -4.94 -6.80 -9.17
C VAL A 47 -4.45 -5.79 -8.12
N PHE A 48 -3.12 -5.65 -7.96
CA PHE A 48 -2.54 -4.91 -6.85
C PHE A 48 -2.09 -3.47 -7.17
N LYS A 49 -2.09 -3.04 -8.44
CA LYS A 49 -1.67 -1.70 -8.85
C LYS A 49 -2.44 -0.56 -8.19
N ASN A 50 -3.66 -0.83 -7.70
CA ASN A 50 -4.51 0.10 -6.97
C ASN A 50 -5.30 -0.59 -5.84
N ALA A 51 -4.59 -1.22 -4.91
CA ALA A 51 -5.19 -2.09 -3.88
C ALA A 51 -5.59 -1.35 -2.59
N PRO A 52 -6.69 -1.78 -1.93
CA PRO A 52 -6.90 -1.44 -0.54
C PRO A 52 -5.88 -2.18 0.34
N LEU A 53 -5.43 -1.52 1.40
CA LEU A 53 -4.54 -2.04 2.42
C LEU A 53 -5.15 -1.71 3.78
N ASP A 54 -5.38 -2.73 4.60
CA ASP A 54 -5.92 -2.58 5.94
C ASP A 54 -4.82 -2.79 6.97
N PHE A 55 -4.58 -1.77 7.79
CA PHE A 55 -3.68 -1.87 8.93
C PHE A 55 -4.47 -2.23 10.18
N LYS A 56 -4.20 -3.41 10.73
CA LYS A 56 -4.76 -3.90 11.99
C LYS A 56 -3.61 -4.30 12.92
N PRO A 57 -3.18 -3.42 13.84
CA PRO A 57 -2.18 -3.78 14.84
C PRO A 57 -2.73 -4.92 15.73
N GLN A 58 -1.82 -5.77 16.23
CA GLN A 58 -2.16 -6.87 17.14
C GLN A 58 -2.52 -6.36 18.53
#